data_AF-A0A3P7G0C3-F1
#
_entry.id   AF-A0A3P7G0C3-F1
#
_cell.length_a   1.000
_cell.length_b   1.000
_cell.length_c   1.000
_cell.angle_alpha   90.00
_cell.angle_beta   90.00
_cell.angle_gamma   90.00
#
_symmetry.space_group_name_H-M   'P 1'
#
loop_
_entity.id
_entity.type
_entity.pdbx_description
1 polymer ?
#
loop_
_entity_poly.entity_id
_entity_poly.type
_entity_poly.pdbx_seq_one_letter_code
_entity_poly.pdbx_strand_id
1 'polypeptide(L)'
;MKTLELLRQFIPDVIIHSSNGFEVTFLLPADQRYIFPSLFEQLEENTNLLEISTFGVSVATMEEVFLRVCQRAAEKLLSVQDNDISEDKKHHFDVSELRYETRLQGYSYYRQHFRAMFQKRFAYFFRKRTFFLLELLFPAICMLLIMEACMMIPVPKEQPKLPINFQPYYSGATDANINVRNIKAAYFQRNLSEYY
;
A
#
# COMPACT_ATOMS: atom_id res chain seq x y z
N MET A 1 -4.77 -29.29 26.41
CA MET A 1 -4.99 -27.83 26.23
C MET A 1 -6.45 -27.69 25.92
N LYS A 2 -7.25 -27.10 26.80
CA LYS A 2 -8.72 -27.15 26.74
C LYS A 2 -9.28 -26.64 25.40
N THR A 3 -8.67 -25.58 24.85
CA THR A 3 -9.04 -25.02 23.55
C THR A 3 -8.83 -25.99 22.40
N LEU A 4 -7.70 -26.72 22.37
CA LEU A 4 -7.43 -27.75 21.37
C LEU A 4 -8.45 -28.90 21.44
N GLU A 5 -8.85 -29.30 22.64
CA GLU A 5 -9.84 -30.36 22.85
C GLU A 5 -11.22 -29.94 22.31
N LEU A 6 -11.66 -28.72 22.58
CA LEU A 6 -12.88 -28.16 22.01
C LEU A 6 -12.79 -28.06 20.47
N LEU A 7 -11.68 -27.55 19.94
CA LEU A 7 -11.46 -27.46 18.50
C LEU A 7 -11.55 -28.83 17.82
N ARG A 8 -11.00 -29.89 18.45
CA ARG A 8 -11.04 -31.25 17.92
C ARG A 8 -12.41 -31.91 17.94
N GLN A 9 -13.33 -31.45 18.79
CA GLN A 9 -14.72 -31.93 18.75
C GLN A 9 -15.44 -31.49 17.47
N PHE A 10 -15.08 -30.32 16.95
CA PHE A 10 -15.63 -29.78 15.70
C PHE A 10 -14.82 -30.20 14.47
N ILE A 11 -13.50 -30.15 14.58
CA ILE A 11 -12.55 -30.37 13.48
C ILE A 11 -11.44 -31.30 14.00
N PRO A 12 -11.54 -32.62 13.76
CA PRO A 12 -10.57 -33.60 14.25
C PRO A 12 -9.14 -33.34 13.79
N ASP A 13 -8.98 -32.84 12.56
CA ASP A 13 -7.69 -32.60 11.90
C ASP A 13 -7.07 -31.23 12.24
N VAL A 14 -7.45 -30.63 13.37
CA VAL A 14 -6.84 -29.37 13.84
C VAL A 14 -5.36 -29.55 14.18
N ILE A 15 -4.54 -28.66 13.62
CA ILE A 15 -3.09 -28.62 13.83
C ILE A 15 -2.72 -27.31 14.55
N ILE A 16 -1.84 -27.42 15.55
CA ILE A 16 -1.24 -26.24 16.17
C ILE A 16 -0.19 -25.68 15.21
N HIS A 17 -0.35 -24.43 14.79
CA HIS A 17 0.60 -23.76 13.91
C HIS A 17 1.79 -23.20 14.66
N SER A 18 1.53 -22.42 15.70
CA SER A 18 2.54 -21.67 16.45
C SER A 18 2.02 -21.37 17.85
N SER A 19 2.94 -21.24 18.80
CA SER A 19 2.65 -20.89 20.18
C SER A 19 3.65 -19.83 20.63
N ASN A 20 3.18 -18.59 20.73
CA ASN A 20 3.98 -17.41 21.03
C ASN A 20 3.59 -16.88 22.42
N GLY A 21 3.97 -17.58 23.50
CA GLY A 21 3.78 -17.16 24.89
C GLY A 21 2.32 -16.92 25.33
N PHE A 22 1.70 -15.86 24.81
CA PHE A 22 0.33 -15.43 25.05
C PHE A 22 -0.64 -15.82 23.93
N GLU A 23 -0.15 -16.18 22.75
CA GLU A 23 -0.99 -16.47 21.58
C GLU A 23 -0.71 -17.87 21.04
N VAL A 24 -1.77 -18.63 20.73
CA VAL A 24 -1.66 -19.92 20.06
C VAL A 24 -2.49 -19.88 18.79
N THR A 25 -1.84 -20.18 17.67
CA THR A 25 -2.47 -20.17 16.35
C THR A 25 -2.80 -21.60 15.96
N PHE A 26 -4.05 -21.85 15.56
CA PHE A 26 -4.52 -23.15 15.08
C PHE A 26 -4.84 -23.07 13.59
N LEU A 27 -4.59 -24.17 12.87
CA LEU A 27 -4.95 -24.30 11.46
C LEU A 27 -6.28 -25.02 11.34
N LEU A 28 -7.24 -24.30 10.76
CA LEU A 28 -8.56 -24.81 10.46
C LEU A 28 -8.65 -25.07 8.94
N PRO A 29 -9.06 -26.26 8.50
CA PRO A 29 -9.24 -26.58 7.08
C PRO A 29 -10.28 -25.66 6.41
N ALA A 30 -9.95 -25.17 5.20
CA ALA A 30 -10.79 -24.20 4.49
C ALA A 30 -12.08 -24.81 3.89
N ASP A 31 -12.08 -26.11 3.65
CA ASP A 31 -13.22 -26.94 3.23
C ASP A 31 -14.27 -27.10 4.34
N GLN A 32 -13.87 -26.95 5.61
CA GLN A 32 -14.75 -27.05 6.78
C GLN A 32 -15.22 -25.69 7.31
N ARG A 33 -15.08 -24.62 6.51
CA ARG A 33 -15.51 -23.25 6.88
C ARG A 33 -16.96 -23.13 7.30
N TYR A 34 -17.84 -24.03 6.83
CA TYR A 34 -19.25 -24.03 7.19
C TYR A 34 -19.48 -24.36 8.69
N ILE A 35 -18.51 -24.99 9.36
CA ILE A 35 -18.56 -25.32 10.79
C ILE A 35 -18.14 -24.12 11.66
N PHE A 36 -17.40 -23.17 11.09
CA PHE A 36 -16.76 -22.08 11.84
C PHE A 36 -17.74 -21.22 12.65
N PRO A 37 -18.93 -20.85 12.16
CA PRO A 37 -19.89 -20.10 12.97
C PRO A 37 -20.24 -20.79 14.29
N SER A 38 -20.62 -22.07 14.25
CA SER A 38 -20.96 -22.85 15.44
C SER A 38 -19.75 -23.08 16.35
N LEU A 39 -18.57 -23.27 15.76
CA LEU A 39 -17.33 -23.38 16.53
C LEU A 39 -17.01 -22.08 17.28
N PHE A 40 -17.16 -20.92 16.63
CA PHE A 40 -16.87 -19.63 17.26
C PHE A 40 -17.91 -19.27 18.32
N GLU A 41 -19.17 -19.61 18.13
CA GLU A 41 -20.21 -19.49 19.15
C GLU A 41 -19.84 -20.30 20.41
N GLN A 42 -19.45 -21.56 20.24
CA GLN A 42 -18.97 -22.38 21.37
C GLN A 42 -17.69 -21.84 21.99
N LEU A 43 -16.78 -21.26 21.20
CA LEU A 43 -15.56 -20.65 21.71
C LEU A 43 -15.86 -19.41 22.56
N GLU A 44 -16.85 -18.61 22.16
CA GLU A 44 -17.31 -17.41 22.85
C GLU A 44 -18.03 -17.74 24.17
N GLU A 45 -18.95 -18.70 24.15
CA GLU A 45 -19.69 -19.17 25.33
C GLU A 45 -18.76 -19.79 26.39
N ASN A 46 -17.72 -20.50 25.95
CA ASN A 46 -16.79 -21.21 26.84
C ASN A 46 -15.51 -20.42 27.16
N THR A 47 -15.40 -19.14 26.78
CA THR A 47 -14.20 -18.30 27.01
C THR A 47 -13.64 -18.39 28.44
N ASN A 48 -14.51 -18.26 29.44
CA ASN A 48 -14.16 -18.33 30.87
C ASN A 48 -13.63 -19.72 31.28
N LEU A 49 -14.21 -20.80 30.73
CA LEU A 49 -13.81 -22.18 31.04
C LEU A 49 -12.50 -22.58 30.36
N LEU A 50 -12.28 -22.05 29.15
CA LEU A 50 -11.11 -22.26 28.32
C LEU A 50 -9.91 -21.40 28.72
N GLU A 51 -10.10 -20.42 29.61
CA GLU A 51 -9.08 -19.46 30.06
C GLU A 51 -8.45 -18.66 28.90
N ILE A 52 -9.26 -18.32 27.89
CA ILE A 52 -8.84 -17.46 26.78
C ILE A 52 -9.31 -16.03 27.01
N SER A 53 -8.42 -15.05 26.82
CA SER A 53 -8.77 -13.63 26.92
C SER A 53 -9.53 -13.16 25.68
N THR A 54 -9.04 -13.52 24.50
CA THR A 54 -9.62 -13.20 23.20
C THR A 54 -9.27 -14.29 22.19
N PHE A 55 -9.99 -14.32 21.07
CA PHE A 55 -9.62 -15.11 19.90
C PHE A 55 -9.90 -14.31 18.63
N GLY A 56 -9.23 -14.70 17.54
CA GLY A 56 -9.41 -14.09 16.23
C GLY A 56 -9.18 -15.10 15.12
N VAL A 57 -9.74 -14.82 13.94
CA VAL A 57 -9.57 -15.63 12.75
C VAL A 57 -8.86 -14.82 11.68
N SER A 58 -7.80 -15.39 11.10
CA SER A 58 -7.04 -14.78 10.00
C SER A 58 -6.84 -15.80 8.88
N VAL A 59 -6.58 -15.29 7.68
CA VAL A 59 -6.25 -16.14 6.53
C VAL A 59 -4.73 -16.24 6.42
N ALA A 60 -4.22 -17.45 6.26
CA ALA A 60 -2.80 -17.68 6.04
C ALA A 60 -2.30 -16.87 4.83
N THR A 61 -1.19 -16.18 5.02
CA THR A 61 -0.61 -15.35 3.95
C THR A 61 0.05 -16.23 2.90
N MET A 62 0.23 -15.69 1.68
CA MET A 62 0.97 -16.42 0.64
C MET A 62 2.41 -16.73 1.04
N GLU A 63 3.05 -15.81 1.77
CA GLU A 63 4.39 -16.00 2.33
C GLU A 63 4.42 -17.18 3.29
N GLU A 64 3.48 -17.24 4.23
CA GLU A 64 3.38 -18.32 5.20
C GLU A 64 3.12 -19.68 4.54
N VAL A 65 2.19 -19.74 3.59
CA VAL A 65 1.92 -20.97 2.81
C VAL A 65 3.17 -21.40 2.04
N PHE A 66 3.89 -20.46 1.42
CA PHE A 66 5.12 -20.75 0.70
C PHE A 66 6.22 -21.30 1.63
N LEU A 67 6.47 -20.64 2.77
CA LEU A 67 7.46 -21.10 3.75
C LEU A 67 7.16 -22.51 4.24
N ARG A 68 5.89 -22.84 4.49
CA ARG A 68 5.51 -24.21 4.90
C ARG A 68 5.74 -25.25 3.81
N VAL A 69 5.45 -24.91 2.55
CA VAL A 69 5.71 -25.82 1.43
C VAL A 69 7.22 -26.07 1.31
N CYS A 70 8.05 -25.05 1.50
CA CYS A 70 9.50 -25.19 1.52
C CYS A 70 10.00 -26.04 2.71
N GLN A 71 9.48 -25.82 3.91
CA GLN A 71 9.83 -26.62 5.10
C GLN A 71 9.48 -28.09 4.91
N ARG A 72 8.26 -28.39 4.45
CA ARG A 72 7.84 -29.77 4.14
C ARG A 72 8.68 -30.40 3.03
N ALA A 73 9.11 -29.63 2.04
CA ALA A 73 10.01 -30.12 1.00
C ALA A 73 11.40 -30.44 1.58
N ALA A 74 11.93 -29.59 2.46
CA ALA A 74 13.21 -29.81 3.12
C ALA A 74 13.18 -31.02 4.08
N GLU A 75 12.12 -31.17 4.88
CA GLU A 75 11.91 -32.34 5.76
C GLU A 75 11.89 -33.65 4.96
N LYS A 76 11.18 -33.66 3.82
CA LYS A 76 11.17 -34.81 2.92
C LYS A 76 12.57 -35.12 2.37
N LEU A 77 13.35 -34.12 1.99
CA LEU A 77 14.73 -34.32 1.52
C LEU A 77 15.64 -34.91 2.60
N LEU A 78 15.53 -34.43 3.84
CA LEU A 78 16.31 -34.96 4.97
C LEU A 78 15.91 -36.41 5.31
N SER A 79 14.61 -36.74 5.28
CA SER A 79 14.13 -38.09 5.57
C SER A 79 14.60 -39.16 4.56
N VAL A 80 14.94 -38.74 3.34
CA VAL A 80 15.50 -39.63 2.30
C VAL A 80 16.98 -39.91 2.55
N GLN A 81 17.73 -39.02 3.21
CA GLN A 81 19.13 -39.26 3.52
C GLN A 81 19.35 -40.25 4.67
N ASP A 82 18.41 -40.38 5.61
CA ASP A 82 18.55 -41.27 6.78
C ASP A 82 18.01 -42.69 6.56
N ASN A 83 17.22 -42.94 5.51
CA ASN A 83 16.72 -44.29 5.21
C ASN A 83 17.40 -44.85 3.96
N ASP A 84 18.67 -45.23 4.13
CA ASP A 84 19.19 -46.37 3.40
C ASP A 84 18.41 -47.62 3.88
N ILE A 85 18.00 -48.48 2.95
CA ILE A 85 17.24 -49.73 3.15
C ILE A 85 15.71 -49.55 3.33
N SER A 86 15.00 -49.46 2.20
CA SER A 86 13.97 -50.44 1.81
C SER A 86 13.27 -49.97 0.53
N GLU A 87 13.46 -50.72 -0.56
CA GLU A 87 12.72 -50.53 -1.80
C GLU A 87 11.21 -50.73 -1.56
N ASP A 88 10.41 -49.66 -1.64
CA ASP A 88 9.05 -49.78 -2.16
C ASP A 88 8.65 -48.54 -2.97
N LYS A 89 8.28 -48.83 -4.22
CA LYS A 89 7.99 -47.90 -5.30
C LYS A 89 6.58 -47.33 -5.11
N LYS A 90 6.42 -46.00 -5.13
CA LYS A 90 5.43 -45.26 -5.97
C LYS A 90 5.15 -43.80 -5.64
N HIS A 91 5.79 -43.19 -4.64
CA HIS A 91 5.62 -41.75 -4.38
C HIS A 91 6.95 -40.98 -4.41
N HIS A 92 7.73 -41.22 -5.47
CA HIS A 92 8.85 -40.34 -5.83
C HIS A 92 8.28 -39.00 -6.29
N PHE A 93 7.88 -38.17 -5.32
CA PHE A 93 7.65 -36.76 -5.54
C PHE A 93 8.99 -36.20 -5.99
N ASP A 94 9.09 -35.83 -7.27
CA ASP A 94 10.32 -35.40 -7.93
C ASP A 94 10.76 -34.03 -7.40
N VAL A 95 11.22 -34.00 -6.14
CA VAL A 95 11.81 -32.80 -5.51
C VAL A 95 13.09 -32.39 -6.26
N SER A 96 13.70 -33.32 -6.98
CA SER A 96 14.81 -33.10 -7.91
C SER A 96 14.54 -31.99 -8.92
N GLU A 97 13.29 -31.82 -9.36
CA GLU A 97 12.91 -30.78 -10.33
C GLU A 97 12.82 -29.37 -9.69
N LEU A 98 12.78 -29.27 -8.36
CA LEU A 98 12.76 -27.98 -7.64
C LEU A 98 14.15 -27.38 -7.42
N ARG A 99 15.22 -28.12 -7.72
CA ARG A 99 16.57 -27.54 -7.74
C ARG A 99 16.70 -26.74 -9.04
N TYR A 100 16.51 -25.42 -8.94
CA TYR A 100 16.90 -24.49 -10.00
C TYR A 100 18.43 -24.54 -10.15
N GLU A 101 18.94 -25.58 -10.81
CA GLU A 101 20.32 -25.59 -11.30
C GLU A 101 20.31 -24.98 -12.68
N THR A 102 20.30 -23.65 -12.72
CA THR A 102 21.01 -22.86 -13.73
C THR A 102 20.74 -21.39 -13.45
N ARG A 103 21.74 -20.72 -12.86
CA ARG A 103 21.76 -19.27 -12.77
C ARG A 103 21.96 -18.71 -14.19
N LEU A 104 20.86 -18.54 -14.91
CA LEU A 104 20.85 -17.91 -16.24
C LEU A 104 21.43 -16.50 -16.12
N GLN A 105 22.66 -16.31 -16.58
CA GLN A 105 23.37 -15.04 -16.58
C GLN A 105 23.12 -14.32 -17.92
N GLY A 106 22.60 -13.07 -17.89
CA GLY A 106 22.51 -12.20 -19.07
C GLY A 106 21.19 -11.45 -19.24
N TYR A 107 21.03 -10.72 -20.36
CA TYR A 107 19.83 -9.90 -20.66
C TYR A 107 18.54 -10.72 -20.85
N SER A 108 18.66 -11.97 -21.32
CA SER A 108 17.50 -12.88 -21.47
C SER A 108 16.79 -13.12 -20.13
N TYR A 109 17.52 -13.12 -19.01
CA TYR A 109 16.97 -13.21 -17.65
C TYR A 109 15.96 -12.10 -17.39
N TYR A 110 16.32 -10.85 -17.64
CA TYR A 110 15.42 -9.72 -17.41
C TYR A 110 14.15 -9.83 -18.26
N ARG A 111 14.23 -10.32 -19.51
CA ARG A 111 13.04 -10.55 -20.34
C ARG A 111 12.14 -11.65 -19.79
N GLN A 112 12.72 -12.76 -19.30
CA GLN A 112 11.96 -13.84 -18.68
C GLN A 112 11.29 -13.36 -17.39
N HIS A 113 12.03 -12.67 -16.52
CA HIS A 113 11.51 -12.09 -15.28
C HIS A 113 10.41 -11.07 -15.55
N PHE A 114 10.60 -10.19 -16.51
CA PHE A 114 9.58 -9.24 -16.95
C PHE A 114 8.33 -9.98 -17.43
N ARG A 115 8.45 -10.94 -18.35
CA ARG A 115 7.31 -11.72 -18.85
C ARG A 115 6.57 -12.44 -17.71
N ALA A 116 7.29 -13.08 -16.79
CA ALA A 116 6.70 -13.76 -15.63
C ALA A 116 5.98 -12.79 -14.69
N MET A 117 6.59 -11.62 -14.40
CA MET A 117 6.01 -10.59 -13.55
C MET A 117 4.74 -9.99 -14.18
N PHE A 118 4.77 -9.73 -15.48
CA PHE A 118 3.61 -9.26 -16.24
C PHE A 118 2.51 -10.31 -16.26
N GLN A 119 2.82 -11.56 -16.54
CA GLN A 119 1.82 -12.64 -16.52
C GLN A 119 1.16 -12.78 -15.16
N LYS A 120 1.93 -12.69 -14.07
CA LYS A 120 1.40 -12.68 -12.70
C LYS A 120 0.49 -11.47 -12.44
N ARG A 121 0.92 -10.27 -12.88
CA ARG A 121 0.15 -9.04 -12.74
C ARG A 121 -1.16 -9.10 -13.55
N PHE A 122 -1.12 -9.62 -14.77
CA PHE A 122 -2.28 -9.81 -15.63
C PHE A 122 -3.25 -10.86 -15.07
N ALA A 123 -2.77 -11.97 -14.54
CA ALA A 123 -3.62 -12.95 -13.86
C ALA A 123 -4.34 -12.33 -12.65
N TYR A 124 -3.64 -11.52 -11.86
CA TYR A 124 -4.25 -10.75 -10.76
C TYR A 124 -5.28 -9.73 -11.26
N PHE A 125 -4.94 -8.97 -12.31
CA PHE A 125 -5.82 -8.01 -12.98
C PHE A 125 -7.12 -8.69 -13.45
N PHE A 126 -7.02 -9.83 -14.12
CA PHE A 126 -8.20 -10.53 -14.65
C PHE A 126 -9.05 -11.20 -13.56
N ARG A 127 -8.48 -11.52 -12.39
CA ARG A 127 -9.25 -12.02 -11.24
C ARG A 127 -10.06 -10.92 -10.55
N LYS A 128 -9.58 -9.67 -10.59
CA LYS A 128 -10.18 -8.52 -9.91
C LYS A 128 -10.46 -7.36 -10.88
N ARG A 129 -10.98 -7.68 -12.08
CA ARG A 129 -11.21 -6.72 -13.18
C ARG A 129 -11.94 -5.45 -12.71
N THR A 130 -12.99 -5.61 -11.91
CA THR A 130 -13.82 -4.50 -11.43
C THR A 130 -13.03 -3.50 -10.58
N PHE A 131 -12.18 -4.01 -9.68
CA PHE A 131 -11.37 -3.16 -8.80
C PHE A 131 -10.29 -2.42 -9.58
N PHE A 132 -9.59 -3.12 -10.49
CA PHE A 132 -8.57 -2.49 -11.31
C PHE A 132 -9.16 -1.43 -12.24
N LEU A 133 -10.29 -1.70 -12.88
CA LEU A 133 -10.94 -0.73 -13.76
C LEU A 133 -11.37 0.51 -12.98
N LEU A 134 -11.84 0.35 -11.74
CA LEU A 134 -12.18 1.48 -10.88
C LEU A 134 -10.94 2.29 -10.49
N GLU A 135 -9.82 1.63 -10.16
CA GLU A 135 -8.53 2.26 -9.86
C GLU A 135 -7.92 2.98 -11.09
N LEU A 136 -8.16 2.46 -12.30
CA LEU A 136 -7.76 3.08 -13.57
C LEU A 136 -8.67 4.27 -13.94
N LEU A 137 -9.97 4.14 -13.74
CA LEU A 137 -10.95 5.16 -14.11
C LEU A 137 -11.00 6.31 -13.11
N PHE A 138 -10.77 6.07 -11.82
CA PHE A 138 -10.77 7.10 -10.79
C PHE A 138 -9.88 8.31 -11.13
N PRO A 139 -8.56 8.16 -11.43
CA PRO A 139 -7.73 9.29 -11.82
C PRO A 139 -8.19 9.92 -13.14
N ALA A 140 -8.70 9.14 -14.10
CA ALA A 140 -9.22 9.68 -15.36
C ALA A 140 -10.45 10.58 -15.12
N ILE A 141 -11.37 10.16 -14.26
CA ILE A 141 -12.56 10.93 -13.89
C ILE A 141 -12.15 12.18 -13.10
N CYS A 142 -11.24 12.05 -12.12
CA CYS A 142 -10.72 13.21 -11.40
C CYS A 142 -10.07 14.23 -12.35
N MET A 143 -9.30 13.79 -13.33
CA MET A 143 -8.67 14.68 -14.32
C MET A 143 -9.70 15.38 -15.21
N LEU A 144 -10.77 14.68 -15.61
CA LEU A 144 -11.87 15.30 -16.36
C LEU A 144 -12.62 16.35 -15.52
N LEU A 145 -12.93 16.04 -14.26
CA LEU A 145 -13.59 16.99 -13.35
C LEU A 145 -12.74 18.22 -13.07
N ILE A 146 -11.43 18.04 -12.85
CA ILE A 146 -10.50 19.17 -12.67
C ILE A 146 -10.46 20.01 -13.94
N MET A 147 -10.41 19.39 -15.12
CA MET A 147 -10.41 20.12 -16.39
C MET A 147 -11.69 20.94 -16.57
N GLU A 148 -12.86 20.37 -16.27
CA GLU A 148 -14.13 21.12 -16.31
C GLU A 148 -14.15 22.27 -15.31
N ALA A 149 -13.69 22.04 -14.07
CA ALA A 149 -13.59 23.08 -13.05
C ALA A 149 -12.63 24.21 -13.47
N CYS A 150 -11.48 23.87 -14.07
CA CYS A 150 -10.53 24.84 -14.60
C CYS A 150 -11.12 25.69 -15.74
N MET A 151 -11.96 25.10 -16.59
CA MET A 151 -12.66 25.84 -17.66
C MET A 151 -13.76 26.74 -17.12
N MET A 152 -14.33 26.43 -15.95
CA MET A 152 -15.36 27.26 -15.30
C MET A 152 -14.79 28.51 -14.61
N ILE A 153 -13.54 28.45 -14.12
CA ILE A 153 -12.91 29.59 -13.42
C ILE A 153 -12.62 30.69 -14.45
N PRO A 154 -13.26 31.86 -14.35
CA PRO A 154 -12.98 32.95 -15.27
C PRO A 154 -11.55 33.44 -15.06
N VAL A 155 -10.79 33.49 -16.14
CA VAL A 155 -9.45 34.07 -16.14
C VAL A 155 -9.52 35.49 -15.56
N PRO A 156 -8.67 35.87 -14.59
CA PRO A 156 -8.66 37.21 -14.03
C PRO A 156 -8.56 38.23 -15.14
N LYS A 157 -9.62 39.04 -15.32
CA LYS A 157 -9.62 40.13 -16.28
C LYS A 157 -8.58 41.15 -15.82
N GLU A 158 -7.83 41.70 -16.76
CA GLU A 158 -6.87 42.76 -16.48
C GLU A 158 -7.56 43.87 -15.69
N GLN A 159 -7.03 44.18 -14.50
CA GLN A 159 -7.58 45.26 -13.68
C GLN A 159 -7.41 46.58 -14.41
N PRO A 160 -8.44 47.42 -14.52
CA PRO A 160 -8.29 48.72 -15.15
C PRO A 160 -7.23 49.51 -14.39
N LYS A 161 -6.25 50.05 -15.13
CA LYS A 161 -5.12 50.79 -14.61
C LYS A 161 -5.63 51.88 -13.66
N LEU A 162 -5.40 51.71 -12.36
CA LEU A 162 -5.84 52.66 -11.35
C LEU A 162 -5.02 53.95 -11.50
N PRO A 163 -5.64 55.08 -11.88
CA PRO A 163 -4.92 56.35 -11.88
C PRO A 163 -4.67 56.76 -10.42
N ILE A 164 -3.40 56.95 -10.06
CA ILE A 164 -3.02 57.53 -8.76
C ILE A 164 -3.58 58.95 -8.71
N ASN A 165 -4.56 59.19 -7.81
CA ASN A 165 -5.06 60.52 -7.50
C ASN A 165 -4.76 60.86 -6.03
N PHE A 166 -4.51 62.15 -5.76
CA PHE A 166 -4.16 62.63 -4.42
C PHE A 166 -5.38 62.97 -3.55
N GLN A 167 -6.59 62.58 -3.99
CA GLN A 167 -7.84 62.83 -3.27
C GLN A 167 -7.80 62.44 -1.78
N PRO A 168 -7.20 61.30 -1.37
CA PRO A 168 -7.11 60.95 0.05
C PRO A 168 -6.24 61.88 0.89
N TYR A 169 -5.35 62.66 0.26
CA TYR A 169 -4.40 63.54 0.93
C TYR A 169 -4.89 65.00 0.98
N TYR A 170 -6.13 65.26 0.55
CA TYR A 170 -6.75 66.59 0.61
C TYR A 170 -7.37 66.80 1.99
N SER A 171 -6.75 67.62 2.83
CA SER A 171 -7.30 67.99 4.14
C SER A 171 -7.47 69.51 4.23
N GLY A 172 -8.72 69.96 4.37
CA GLY A 172 -9.04 71.33 4.79
C GLY A 172 -8.50 72.45 3.90
N ALA A 173 -8.63 72.31 2.57
CA ALA A 173 -8.19 73.29 1.56
C ALA A 173 -6.67 73.45 1.39
N THR A 174 -5.87 72.52 1.91
CA THR A 174 -4.43 72.46 1.58
C THR A 174 -4.20 71.46 0.44
N ASP A 175 -3.63 71.94 -0.66
CA ASP A 175 -3.27 71.08 -1.79
C ASP A 175 -2.18 70.08 -1.39
N ALA A 176 -2.38 68.81 -1.76
CA ALA A 176 -1.38 67.77 -1.54
C ALA A 176 -0.19 67.98 -2.47
N ASN A 177 0.94 68.41 -1.89
CA ASN A 177 2.15 68.72 -2.64
C ASN A 177 2.97 67.45 -2.92
N ILE A 178 3.37 67.25 -4.17
CA ILE A 178 4.31 66.20 -4.55
C ILE A 178 5.73 66.73 -4.33
N ASN A 179 6.37 66.30 -3.25
CA ASN A 179 7.78 66.60 -3.01
C ASN A 179 8.68 65.73 -3.88
N VAL A 180 8.93 66.16 -5.11
CA VAL A 180 9.90 65.51 -6.01
C VAL A 180 11.29 66.04 -5.70
N ARG A 181 12.07 65.28 -4.91
CA ARG A 181 13.48 65.58 -4.69
C ARG A 181 14.28 65.11 -5.90
N ASN A 182 14.59 66.02 -6.81
CA ASN A 182 15.42 65.74 -7.97
C ASN A 182 16.89 66.05 -7.65
N ILE A 183 17.74 65.02 -7.63
CA ILE A 183 19.17 65.14 -7.34
C ILE A 183 19.86 66.10 -8.33
N LYS A 184 19.44 66.14 -9.61
CA LYS A 184 20.03 67.05 -10.61
C LYS A 184 19.63 68.51 -10.39
N ALA A 185 18.43 68.78 -9.88
CA ALA A 185 17.96 70.14 -9.63
C ALA A 185 18.70 70.81 -8.45
N ALA A 186 19.10 70.02 -7.44
CA ALA A 186 19.83 70.54 -6.28
C ALA A 186 21.18 71.17 -6.66
N TYR A 187 21.87 70.63 -7.67
CA TYR A 187 23.10 71.23 -8.21
C TYR A 187 22.82 72.57 -8.93
N PHE A 188 21.65 72.71 -9.56
CA PHE A 188 21.31 73.92 -10.32
C PHE A 188 21.10 75.13 -9.41
N GLN A 189 20.45 74.95 -8.25
CA GLN A 189 20.29 76.05 -7.28
C GLN A 189 21.61 76.46 -6.62
N ARG A 190 22.52 75.52 -6.36
CA ARG A 190 23.82 75.84 -5.77
C ARG A 190 24.70 76.70 -6.69
N ASN A 191 24.57 76.52 -8.00
CA ASN A 191 25.31 77.32 -8.99
C ASN A 191 24.72 78.72 -9.20
N LEU A 192 23.45 78.95 -8.86
CA LEU A 192 22.82 80.29 -8.99
C LEU A 192 23.19 81.23 -7.84
N SER A 193 23.51 80.71 -6.65
CA SER A 193 24.00 81.52 -5.52
C SER A 193 25.44 82.00 -5.67
N GLU A 194 26.19 81.54 -6.67
CA GLU A 194 27.56 82.01 -6.94
C GLU A 194 27.61 83.23 -7.87
N TYR A 195 26.47 83.71 -8.39
CA TYR A 195 26.42 84.84 -9.33
C TYR A 195 25.64 86.08 -8.85
N TYR A 196 25.33 86.17 -7.56
CA TYR A 196 24.86 87.39 -6.89
C TYR A 196 25.76 87.71 -5.70
#